data_AF-A0A0H5PZY9-F1
#
_entry.id   AF-A0A0H5PZY9-F1
#
_cell.length_a   1.000
_cell.length_b   1.000
_cell.length_c   1.000
_cell.angle_alpha   90.00
_cell.angle_beta   90.00
_cell.angle_gamma   90.00
#
_symmetry.space_group_name_H-M   'P 1'
#
loop_
_entity.id
_entity.type
_entity.pdbx_description
1 polymer ?
#
loop_
_entity_poly.entity_id
_entity_poly.type
_entity_poly.pdbx_seq_one_letter_code
_entity_poly.pdbx_strand_id
1 'polypeptide(L)'
;MGFADFGPVDHQLETVVTRLYLPRRHNNYVTSFQAFGYSSTRRAHLWAESDEWEQTEQVHGLQVVDSVSHLLVVALQDRPTSQRLLEAGLVGEGWQQEELF
;
A
#
# COMPACT_ATOMS: atom_id res chain seq x y z
N MET A 1 -23.44 -1.88 -34.49
CA MET A 1 -22.60 -0.69 -34.24
C MET A 1 -23.45 0.26 -33.42
N GLY A 2 -23.18 0.39 -32.11
CA GLY A 2 -24.04 1.16 -31.21
C GLY A 2 -23.50 1.17 -29.78
N PHE A 3 -22.95 2.32 -29.43
CA PHE A 3 -22.74 2.93 -28.12
C PHE A 3 -21.91 2.16 -27.07
N ALA A 4 -20.62 2.51 -27.05
CA ALA A 4 -19.77 2.30 -25.89
C ALA A 4 -20.32 3.13 -24.71
N ASP A 5 -20.65 2.41 -23.65
CA ASP A 5 -21.05 2.94 -22.36
C ASP A 5 -19.81 3.59 -21.72
N PHE A 6 -19.70 4.92 -21.79
CA PHE A 6 -18.60 5.68 -21.17
C PHE A 6 -19.01 6.12 -19.77
N GLY A 7 -19.25 5.16 -18.88
CA GLY A 7 -19.15 5.41 -17.44
C GLY A 7 -17.70 5.75 -17.07
N PRO A 8 -17.45 6.49 -15.97
CA PRO A 8 -16.09 6.68 -15.47
C PRO A 8 -15.47 5.31 -15.19
N VAL A 9 -14.23 5.11 -15.67
CA VAL A 9 -13.51 3.85 -15.49
C VAL A 9 -13.27 3.64 -14.00
N ASP A 10 -13.89 2.59 -13.44
CA ASP A 10 -13.67 2.21 -12.04
C ASP A 10 -12.31 1.52 -11.90
N HIS A 11 -11.40 2.15 -11.17
CA HIS A 11 -10.05 1.68 -10.96
C HIS A 11 -9.97 0.89 -9.66
N GLN A 12 -10.26 -0.41 -9.73
CA GLN A 12 -10.23 -1.28 -8.56
C GLN A 12 -8.84 -1.87 -8.32
N LEU A 13 -8.49 -2.04 -7.05
CA LEU A 13 -7.27 -2.75 -6.65
C LEU A 13 -7.42 -4.25 -6.96
N GLU A 14 -6.54 -4.78 -7.80
CA GLU A 14 -6.56 -6.18 -8.23
C GLU A 14 -5.33 -6.95 -7.76
N THR A 15 -4.16 -6.32 -7.79
CA THR A 15 -2.89 -6.95 -7.46
C THR A 15 -2.09 -6.06 -6.53
N VAL A 16 -1.55 -6.66 -5.47
CA VAL A 16 -0.53 -6.04 -4.63
C VAL A 16 0.78 -6.77 -4.86
N VAL A 17 1.83 -6.00 -5.16
CA VAL A 17 3.19 -6.54 -5.30
C VAL A 17 4.04 -5.97 -4.17
N THR A 18 4.55 -6.86 -3.32
CA THR A 18 5.46 -6.49 -2.23
C THR A 18 6.85 -7.05 -2.52
N ARG A 19 7.87 -6.23 -2.27
CA ARG A 19 9.30 -6.59 -2.35
C ARG A 19 9.92 -6.32 -0.99
N LEU A 20 10.50 -7.36 -0.40
CA LEU A 20 11.27 -7.25 0.85
C LEU A 20 12.76 -7.36 0.52
N TYR A 21 13.52 -6.36 0.94
CA TYR A 21 14.96 -6.29 0.79
C TYR A 21 15.61 -6.65 2.13
N LEU A 22 16.24 -7.82 2.15
CA LEU A 22 16.90 -8.35 3.34
C LEU A 22 18.20 -7.58 3.64
N PRO A 23 18.59 -7.48 4.92
CA PRO A 23 19.77 -6.75 5.33
C PRO A 23 21.05 -7.41 4.80
N ARG A 24 21.96 -6.59 4.29
CA ARG A 24 23.25 -7.02 3.73
C ARG A 24 24.37 -6.14 4.27
N ARG A 25 25.60 -6.64 4.25
CA ARG A 25 26.75 -5.86 4.73
C ARG A 25 26.98 -4.57 3.94
N HIS A 26 26.66 -4.56 2.64
CA HIS A 26 26.88 -3.39 1.78
C HIS A 26 25.82 -2.29 1.93
N ASN A 27 24.67 -2.58 2.54
CA ASN A 27 23.62 -1.59 2.81
C ASN A 27 23.48 -1.31 4.32
N ASN A 28 24.58 -1.41 5.06
CA ASN A 28 24.63 -1.18 6.52
C ASN A 28 23.61 -2.01 7.31
N TYR A 29 23.26 -3.21 6.82
CA TYR A 29 22.24 -4.07 7.43
C TYR A 29 20.84 -3.42 7.52
N VAL A 30 20.54 -2.46 6.65
CA VAL A 30 19.20 -1.90 6.52
C VAL A 30 18.26 -2.94 5.89
N THR A 31 17.09 -3.12 6.50
CA THR A 31 15.99 -3.89 5.90
C THR A 31 15.02 -2.89 5.30
N SER A 32 14.51 -3.12 4.10
CA SER A 32 13.49 -2.24 3.52
C SER A 32 12.42 -3.02 2.81
N PHE A 33 11.25 -2.41 2.61
CA PHE A 33 10.21 -2.96 1.76
C PHE A 33 9.71 -1.93 0.75
N GLN A 34 9.13 -2.44 -0.33
CA GLN A 34 8.33 -1.66 -1.27
C GLN A 34 7.04 -2.42 -1.57
N ALA A 35 5.91 -1.73 -1.58
CA ALA A 35 4.61 -2.29 -1.94
C ALA A 35 3.92 -1.41 -2.98
N PHE A 36 3.25 -2.03 -3.94
CA PHE A 36 2.56 -1.34 -5.03
C PHE A 36 1.18 -1.95 -5.25
N GLY A 37 0.16 -1.10 -5.37
CA GLY A 37 -1.19 -1.49 -5.75
C GLY A 37 -1.45 -1.27 -7.24
N TYR A 38 -1.99 -2.28 -7.94
CA TYR A 38 -2.26 -2.24 -9.37
C TYR A 38 -3.73 -2.50 -9.70
N SER A 39 -4.17 -1.90 -10.79
CA SER A 39 -5.47 -2.12 -11.44
C SER A 39 -5.23 -2.42 -12.91
N SER A 40 -5.95 -3.37 -13.51
CA SER A 40 -5.88 -3.62 -14.95
C SER A 40 -6.30 -2.42 -15.80
N THR A 41 -7.13 -1.53 -15.23
CA THR A 41 -7.69 -0.37 -15.92
C THR A 41 -6.82 0.89 -15.82
N ARG A 42 -5.70 0.84 -15.05
CA ARG A 42 -4.78 1.97 -14.87
C ARG A 42 -3.34 1.57 -15.18
N ARG A 43 -2.66 2.32 -16.06
CA ARG A 43 -1.26 2.06 -16.43
C ARG A 43 -0.27 2.32 -15.29
N ALA A 44 -0.54 3.31 -14.46
CA ALA A 44 0.25 3.62 -13.26
C ALA A 44 -0.28 2.83 -12.06
N HIS A 45 0.55 2.65 -11.03
CA HIS A 45 0.09 2.11 -9.76
C HIS A 45 -0.97 3.04 -9.14
N LEU A 46 -1.90 2.44 -8.40
CA LEU A 46 -2.91 3.16 -7.62
C LEU A 46 -2.26 3.88 -6.43
N TRP A 47 -1.28 3.23 -5.83
CA TRP A 47 -0.50 3.68 -4.68
C TRP A 47 0.84 2.94 -4.64
N ALA A 48 1.80 3.52 -3.92
CA ALA A 48 3.13 2.96 -3.69
C ALA A 48 3.56 3.30 -2.27
N GLU A 49 4.04 2.31 -1.54
CA GLU A 49 4.52 2.46 -0.17
C GLU A 49 5.92 1.88 -0.05
N SER A 50 6.79 2.55 0.68
CA SER A 50 8.13 2.05 0.96
C SER A 50 8.62 2.53 2.31
N ASP A 51 9.32 1.67 3.01
CA ASP A 51 9.84 1.97 4.34
C ASP A 51 11.17 1.23 4.56
N GLU A 52 12.00 1.76 5.45
CA GLU A 52 13.35 1.28 5.75
C GLU A 52 13.58 1.22 7.26
N TRP A 53 14.29 0.18 7.71
CA TRP A 53 14.60 -0.04 9.11
C TRP A 53 16.07 -0.29 9.30
N GLU A 54 16.61 0.40 10.28
CA GLU A 54 17.94 0.12 10.79
C GLU A 54 17.93 -1.14 11.69
N GLN A 55 19.09 -1.76 11.82
CA GLN A 55 19.26 -2.92 12.69
C GLN A 55 18.92 -2.60 14.16
N THR A 56 19.17 -1.37 14.59
CA THR A 56 18.89 -0.87 15.95
C THR A 56 17.40 -0.88 16.26
N GLU A 57 16.55 -0.55 15.29
CA GLU A 57 15.08 -0.51 15.46
C GLU A 57 14.49 -1.92 15.62
N GLN A 58 15.08 -2.92 14.96
CA GLN A 58 14.68 -4.32 15.11
C GLN A 58 14.96 -4.87 16.51
N VAL A 59 16.01 -4.37 17.18
CA VAL A 59 16.34 -4.74 18.57
C VAL A 59 15.24 -4.27 19.54
N HIS A 60 14.50 -3.22 19.20
CA HIS A 60 13.38 -2.72 19.98
C HIS A 60 12.06 -3.45 19.69
N GLY A 61 12.09 -4.53 18.89
CA GLY A 61 10.93 -5.37 18.62
C GLY A 61 10.06 -4.89 17.44
N LEU A 62 10.45 -3.82 16.74
CA LEU A 62 9.78 -3.39 15.52
C LEU A 62 10.24 -4.27 14.35
N GLN A 63 9.33 -5.06 13.78
CA GLN A 63 9.64 -5.93 12.66
C GLN A 63 9.02 -5.39 11.37
N VAL A 64 9.81 -5.35 10.28
CA VAL A 64 9.34 -4.98 8.93
C VAL A 64 8.14 -5.81 8.50
N VAL A 65 8.09 -7.07 8.94
CA VAL A 65 7.00 -8.00 8.66
C VAL A 65 5.68 -7.50 9.23
N ASP A 66 5.67 -6.80 10.36
CA ASP A 66 4.45 -6.27 10.96
C ASP A 66 3.87 -5.17 10.08
N SER A 67 4.70 -4.23 9.62
CA SER A 67 4.29 -3.16 8.69
C SER A 67 3.78 -3.72 7.36
N VAL A 68 4.48 -4.69 6.78
CA VAL A 68 4.04 -5.36 5.55
C VAL A 68 2.72 -6.10 5.76
N SER A 69 2.57 -6.80 6.88
CA SER A 69 1.34 -7.55 7.20
C SER A 69 0.16 -6.60 7.39
N HIS A 70 0.35 -5.49 8.09
CA HIS A 70 -0.67 -4.47 8.27
C HIS A 70 -1.12 -3.87 6.93
N LEU A 71 -0.17 -3.51 6.07
CA LEU A 71 -0.47 -3.01 4.73
C LEU A 71 -1.27 -4.02 3.90
N LEU A 72 -0.91 -5.30 3.95
CA LEU A 72 -1.63 -6.34 3.22
C LEU A 72 -3.05 -6.54 3.77
N VAL A 73 -3.26 -6.41 5.09
CA VAL A 73 -4.59 -6.46 5.70
C VAL A 73 -5.46 -5.29 5.20
N VAL A 74 -4.95 -4.06 5.25
CA VAL A 74 -5.64 -2.88 4.72
C VAL A 74 -5.97 -3.05 3.24
N ALA A 75 -5.01 -3.54 2.44
CA ALA A 75 -5.21 -3.76 1.02
C ALA A 75 -6.29 -4.81 0.72
N LEU A 76 -6.39 -5.87 1.54
CA LEU A 76 -7.39 -6.92 1.38
C LEU A 76 -8.79 -6.48 1.82
N GLN A 77 -8.87 -5.72 2.92
CA GLN A 77 -10.13 -5.29 3.53
C GLN A 77 -10.73 -4.09 2.80
N ASP A 78 -9.96 -3.02 2.64
CA ASP A 78 -10.47 -1.72 2.20
C ASP A 78 -10.26 -1.49 0.69
N ARG A 79 -9.38 -2.27 0.06
CA ARG A 79 -9.07 -2.22 -1.37
C ARG A 79 -8.80 -0.80 -1.88
N PRO A 80 -7.83 -0.06 -1.28
CA PRO A 80 -7.62 1.34 -1.59
C PRO A 80 -7.30 1.55 -3.07
N THR A 81 -8.07 2.44 -3.70
CA THR A 81 -7.97 2.78 -5.12
C THR A 81 -7.05 3.98 -5.39
N SER A 82 -6.47 4.56 -4.33
CA SER A 82 -5.55 5.69 -4.39
C SER A 82 -4.62 5.72 -3.17
N GLN A 83 -3.53 6.47 -3.27
CA GLN A 83 -2.58 6.71 -2.16
C GLN A 83 -3.28 7.24 -0.91
N ARG A 84 -4.17 8.24 -1.06
CA ARG A 84 -4.91 8.83 0.07
C ARG A 84 -5.73 7.79 0.84
N LEU A 85 -6.40 6.88 0.13
CA LEU A 85 -7.22 5.84 0.77
C LEU A 85 -6.35 4.80 1.49
N LEU A 86 -5.17 4.49 0.95
CA LEU A 86 -4.21 3.62 1.64
C LEU A 86 -3.75 4.26 2.96
N GLU A 87 -3.32 5.52 2.90
CA GLU A 87 -2.84 6.26 4.07
C GLU A 87 -3.91 6.34 5.17
N ALA A 88 -5.16 6.63 4.79
CA ALA A 88 -6.28 6.64 5.72
C ALA A 88 -6.47 5.29 6.43
N GLY A 89 -6.34 4.18 5.69
CA GLY A 89 -6.43 2.82 6.26
C GLY A 89 -5.24 2.46 7.15
N LEU A 90 -4.03 2.92 6.82
CA LEU A 90 -2.81 2.64 7.59
C LEU A 90 -2.72 3.41 8.91
N VAL A 91 -3.23 4.65 8.97
CA VAL A 91 -3.27 5.43 10.22
C VAL A 91 -4.40 4.91 11.15
N GLY A 92 -5.41 4.26 10.57
CA GLY A 92 -6.60 3.85 11.31
C GLY A 92 -7.45 5.04 11.75
N GLU A 93 -7.42 6.15 10.99
CA GLU A 93 -8.35 7.25 11.21
C GLU A 93 -9.76 6.72 11.01
N GLY A 94 -10.47 6.50 12.12
CA GLY A 94 -11.84 6.02 12.10
C GLY A 94 -12.67 6.97 11.26
N TRP A 95 -13.35 6.42 10.24
CA TRP A 95 -14.30 7.06 9.34
C TRP A 95 -14.51 8.53 9.67
N GLN A 96 -13.63 9.41 9.17
CA GLN A 96 -14.04 10.80 9.03
C GLN A 96 -15.12 10.76 7.98
N GLN A 97 -16.35 10.70 8.47
CA GLN A 97 -17.56 10.94 7.73
C GLN A 97 -17.36 12.35 7.16
N GLU A 98 -16.83 12.44 5.93
CA GLU A 98 -16.86 13.66 5.16
C GLU A 98 -18.31 14.12 5.23
N GLU A 99 -18.55 15.21 5.96
CA GLU A 99 -19.86 15.77 6.18
C GLU A 99 -20.50 15.96 4.80
N LEU A 100 -21.51 15.14 4.51
CA LEU A 100 -22.40 15.32 3.37
C LEU A 100 -23.27 16.55 3.65
N PHE A 101 -22.71 17.75 3.55
CA PHE A 101 -23.44 19.02 3.51
C PHE A 101 -22.87 19.94 2.43
#